data_AF-A0A0X8D8Q1-F1
#
_entry.id   AF-A0A0X8D8Q1-F1
#
_cell.length_a   1.000
_cell.length_b   1.000
_cell.length_c   1.000
_cell.angle_alpha   90.00
_cell.angle_beta   90.00
_cell.angle_gamma   90.00
#
_symmetry.space_group_name_H-M   'P 1'
#
loop_
_entity.id
_entity.type
_entity.pdbx_description
1 polymer ?
#
loop_
_entity_poly.entity_id
_entity_poly.type
_entity_poly.pdbx_seq_one_letter_code
_entity_poly.pdbx_strand_id
1 'polypeptide(L)'
;MLRKKLLVGALAALGLLGLALAQEGAKLYGQYCQACHQPTGLGVPGVFPSLKGLDQLAKEEKGRVYLIRVVLFGLQGPLKVGSATYNGVMPGFSQLSDAEVAALLNYVLSSFGNKNPKPITPEEVKKVRAKPVKPQDVAKGRP
;
A
#
# COMPACT_ATOMS: atom_id res chain seq x y z
N MET A 1 -34.25 -12.96 37.20
CA MET A 1 -33.70 -13.50 35.93
C MET A 1 -33.71 -12.40 34.88
N LEU A 2 -32.65 -11.60 34.74
CA LEU A 2 -32.60 -10.58 33.69
C LEU A 2 -31.15 -10.30 33.28
N ARG A 3 -30.96 -10.08 31.97
CA ARG A 3 -29.74 -9.56 31.29
C ARG A 3 -28.72 -10.61 30.80
N LYS A 4 -29.08 -11.31 29.71
CA LYS A 4 -28.11 -11.89 28.74
C LYS A 4 -28.61 -11.69 27.31
N LYS A 5 -28.72 -10.45 26.83
CA LYS A 5 -28.94 -10.15 25.41
C LYS A 5 -28.32 -8.79 25.09
N LEU A 6 -27.02 -8.71 24.82
CA LEU A 6 -26.39 -7.48 24.29
C LEU A 6 -24.99 -7.69 23.67
N LEU A 7 -24.61 -8.90 23.24
CA LEU A 7 -23.26 -9.18 22.72
C LEU A 7 -23.18 -9.54 21.21
N VAL A 8 -24.31 -9.57 20.49
CA VAL A 8 -24.33 -10.04 19.09
C VAL A 8 -24.16 -8.89 18.06
N GLY A 9 -24.25 -7.62 18.46
CA GLY A 9 -24.20 -6.48 17.54
C GLY A 9 -22.80 -6.03 17.09
N ALA A 10 -21.76 -6.27 17.88
CA ALA A 10 -20.42 -5.70 17.63
C ALA A 10 -19.63 -6.43 16.54
N LEU A 11 -19.80 -7.75 16.38
CA LEU A 11 -19.05 -8.54 15.39
C LEU A 11 -19.50 -8.27 13.95
N ALA A 12 -20.79 -8.02 13.71
CA ALA A 12 -21.31 -7.77 12.36
C ALA A 12 -20.81 -6.42 11.79
N ALA A 13 -20.72 -5.38 12.63
CA ALA A 13 -20.26 -4.06 12.22
C ALA A 13 -18.75 -4.03 11.86
N LEU A 14 -17.91 -4.77 12.60
CA LEU A 14 -16.48 -4.90 12.32
C LEU A 14 -16.22 -5.66 11.01
N GLY A 15 -17.02 -6.70 10.71
CA GLY A 15 -16.91 -7.46 9.45
C GLY A 15 -17.26 -6.62 8.21
N LEU A 16 -18.33 -5.83 8.28
CA LEU A 16 -18.77 -4.97 7.17
C LEU A 16 -17.76 -3.85 6.86
N LEU A 17 -17.17 -3.23 7.89
CA LEU A 17 -16.14 -2.20 7.70
C LEU A 17 -14.88 -2.77 7.02
N GLY A 18 -14.46 -3.97 7.42
CA GLY A 18 -13.29 -4.64 6.82
C GLY A 18 -13.48 -4.95 5.34
N LEU A 19 -14.68 -5.44 4.95
CA LEU A 19 -15.00 -5.68 3.54
C LEU A 19 -15.04 -4.39 2.72
N ALA A 20 -15.65 -3.32 3.26
CA ALA A 20 -15.73 -2.03 2.57
C ALA A 20 -14.33 -1.45 2.29
N LEU A 21 -13.42 -1.50 3.27
CA LEU A 21 -12.04 -1.03 3.11
C LEU A 21 -11.25 -1.88 2.09
N ALA A 22 -11.45 -3.20 2.08
CA ALA A 22 -10.81 -4.08 1.10
C ALA A 22 -11.30 -3.79 -0.33
N GLN A 23 -12.60 -3.55 -0.50
CA GLN A 23 -13.18 -3.23 -1.79
C GLN A 23 -12.72 -1.87 -2.32
N GLU A 24 -12.58 -0.87 -1.44
CA GLU A 24 -12.03 0.43 -1.84
C GLU A 24 -10.56 0.32 -2.27
N GLY A 25 -9.72 -0.42 -1.53
CA GLY A 25 -8.33 -0.64 -1.90
C GLY A 25 -8.16 -1.31 -3.27
N ALA A 26 -9.00 -2.32 -3.58
CA ALA A 26 -9.01 -2.99 -4.88
C ALA A 26 -9.44 -2.06 -6.03
N LYS A 27 -10.46 -1.22 -5.79
CA LYS A 27 -10.92 -0.22 -6.77
C LYS A 27 -9.83 0.80 -7.06
N LEU A 28 -9.18 1.34 -6.04
CA LEU A 28 -8.06 2.28 -6.19
C LEU A 28 -6.90 1.64 -6.95
N TYR A 29 -6.58 0.37 -6.69
CA TYR A 29 -5.55 -0.34 -7.44
C TYR A 29 -5.88 -0.42 -8.94
N GLY A 30 -7.13 -0.78 -9.27
CA GLY A 30 -7.62 -0.84 -10.65
C GLY A 30 -7.51 0.51 -11.37
N GLN A 31 -7.76 1.61 -10.66
CA GLN A 31 -7.74 2.97 -11.22
C GLN A 31 -6.32 3.53 -11.41
N TYR A 32 -5.44 3.34 -10.41
CA TYR A 32 -4.17 4.09 -10.34
C TYR A 32 -2.93 3.24 -10.59
N CYS A 33 -2.99 1.92 -10.35
CA CYS A 33 -1.79 1.08 -10.26
C CYS A 33 -1.75 -0.01 -11.32
N GLN A 34 -2.92 -0.57 -11.67
CA GLN A 34 -3.05 -1.76 -12.50
C GLN A 34 -2.45 -1.59 -13.90
N ALA A 35 -2.53 -0.40 -14.50
CA ALA A 35 -2.03 -0.14 -15.85
C ALA A 35 -0.51 -0.43 -15.98
N CYS A 36 0.26 -0.23 -14.91
CA CYS A 36 1.71 -0.46 -14.89
C CYS A 36 2.05 -1.77 -14.16
N HIS A 37 1.51 -1.99 -12.96
CA HIS A 37 1.84 -3.15 -12.14
C HIS A 37 1.08 -4.44 -12.53
N GLN A 38 0.18 -4.34 -13.51
CA GLN A 38 -0.66 -5.42 -14.04
C GLN A 38 -1.73 -5.92 -13.06
N PRO A 39 -2.82 -6.56 -13.53
CA PRO A 39 -3.81 -7.16 -12.64
C PRO A 39 -3.23 -8.20 -11.67
N THR A 40 -2.12 -8.84 -12.04
CA THR A 40 -1.42 -9.85 -11.24
C THR A 40 -0.42 -9.26 -10.24
N GLY A 41 -0.15 -7.96 -10.28
CA GLY A 41 0.89 -7.31 -9.46
C GLY A 41 2.32 -7.72 -9.82
N LEU A 42 2.52 -8.46 -10.90
CA LEU A 42 3.86 -8.91 -11.34
C LEU A 42 4.62 -7.82 -12.11
N GLY A 43 3.93 -6.77 -12.56
CA GLY A 43 4.53 -5.75 -13.42
C GLY A 43 5.04 -6.33 -14.73
N VAL A 44 6.07 -5.68 -15.28
CA VAL A 44 6.76 -6.08 -16.51
C VAL A 44 8.27 -6.03 -16.23
N PRO A 45 8.98 -7.17 -16.21
CA PRO A 45 10.41 -7.20 -15.89
C PRO A 45 11.22 -6.17 -16.69
N GLY A 46 12.04 -5.39 -15.98
CA GLY A 46 12.87 -4.31 -16.58
C GLY A 46 12.12 -3.00 -16.86
N VAL A 47 10.78 -2.98 -16.78
CA VAL A 47 9.96 -1.77 -17.05
C VAL A 47 9.17 -1.35 -15.82
N PHE A 48 8.32 -2.23 -15.28
CA PHE A 48 7.50 -1.99 -14.10
C PHE A 48 7.77 -3.06 -13.04
N PRO A 49 8.20 -2.69 -11.82
CA PRO A 49 8.57 -3.66 -10.80
C PRO A 49 7.36 -4.44 -10.28
N SER A 50 7.60 -5.68 -9.88
CA SER A 50 6.60 -6.50 -9.19
C SER A 50 6.31 -5.94 -7.79
N LEU A 51 5.04 -6.03 -7.39
CA LEU A 51 4.53 -5.72 -6.05
C LEU A 51 4.52 -6.94 -5.11
N LYS A 52 5.04 -8.09 -5.56
CA LYS A 52 5.20 -9.28 -4.73
C LYS A 52 6.39 -9.15 -3.77
N GLY A 53 6.23 -9.66 -2.55
CA GLY A 53 7.26 -9.63 -1.50
C GLY A 53 7.35 -8.30 -0.75
N LEU A 54 6.43 -7.37 -0.98
CA LEU A 54 6.40 -6.08 -0.26
C LEU A 54 6.00 -6.25 1.21
N ASP A 55 5.36 -7.36 1.57
CA ASP A 55 5.10 -7.74 2.96
C ASP A 55 6.38 -7.84 3.80
N GLN A 56 7.50 -8.25 3.21
CA GLN A 56 8.79 -8.31 3.91
C GLN A 56 9.27 -6.92 4.31
N LEU A 57 9.10 -5.91 3.43
CA LEU A 57 9.43 -4.53 3.77
C LEU A 57 8.48 -3.98 4.83
N ALA A 58 7.18 -4.29 4.72
CA ALA A 58 6.15 -3.77 5.61
C ALA A 58 6.19 -4.33 7.05
N LYS A 59 7.06 -5.32 7.33
CA LYS A 59 7.37 -5.79 8.69
C LYS A 59 8.18 -4.78 9.50
N GLU A 60 8.98 -3.96 8.82
CA GLU A 60 9.85 -2.97 9.45
C GLU A 60 9.26 -1.56 9.31
N GLU A 61 9.41 -0.73 10.34
CA GLU A 61 8.91 0.66 10.34
C GLU A 61 9.44 1.46 9.14
N LYS A 62 10.74 1.31 8.82
CA LYS A 62 11.36 1.98 7.67
C LYS A 62 10.73 1.55 6.34
N GLY A 63 10.40 0.27 6.20
CA GLY A 63 9.76 -0.24 4.99
C GLY A 63 8.31 0.24 4.85
N ARG A 64 7.56 0.31 5.95
CA ARG A 64 6.21 0.92 5.96
C ARG A 64 6.24 2.37 5.50
N VAL A 65 7.13 3.18 6.08
CA VAL A 65 7.32 4.59 5.69
C VAL A 65 7.73 4.71 4.22
N TYR A 66 8.63 3.84 3.75
CA TYR A 66 9.04 3.81 2.35
C TYR A 66 7.85 3.55 1.42
N LEU A 67 7.03 2.52 1.68
CA LEU A 67 5.86 2.19 0.85
C LEU A 67 4.86 3.35 0.78
N ILE A 68 4.61 4.02 1.91
CA ILE A 68 3.75 5.21 1.95
C ILE A 68 4.34 6.35 1.10
N ARG A 69 5.65 6.60 1.20
CA ARG A 69 6.32 7.63 0.38
C ARG A 69 6.24 7.33 -1.11
N VAL A 70 6.40 6.07 -1.51
CA VAL A 70 6.26 5.65 -2.91
C VAL A 70 4.88 6.00 -3.45
N VAL A 71 3.82 5.72 -2.69
CA VAL A 71 2.45 6.06 -3.14
C VAL A 71 2.24 7.57 -3.14
N LEU A 72 2.64 8.30 -2.10
CA LEU A 72 2.35 9.73 -1.99
C LEU A 72 3.17 10.59 -2.94
N PHE A 73 4.47 10.30 -3.06
CA PHE A 73 5.45 11.17 -3.69
C PHE A 73 6.04 10.58 -4.97
N GLY A 74 5.72 9.33 -5.29
CA GLY A 74 6.25 8.65 -6.45
C GLY A 74 7.68 8.17 -6.25
N LEU A 75 8.29 7.72 -7.34
CA LEU A 75 9.64 7.17 -7.36
C LEU A 75 10.30 7.48 -8.71
N GLN A 76 11.53 7.98 -8.70
CA GLN A 76 12.29 8.24 -9.92
C GLN A 76 13.76 7.86 -9.76
N GLY A 77 14.32 7.25 -10.80
CA GLY A 77 15.74 6.92 -10.87
C GLY A 77 16.02 5.43 -10.68
N PRO A 78 17.30 5.04 -10.57
CA PRO A 78 17.71 3.65 -10.49
C PRO A 78 17.10 2.95 -9.26
N LEU A 79 16.41 1.84 -9.50
CA LEU A 79 15.79 1.02 -8.48
C LEU A 79 16.14 -0.45 -8.73
N LYS A 80 16.68 -1.12 -7.71
CA LYS A 80 16.91 -2.56 -7.75
C LYS A 80 15.77 -3.29 -7.04
N VAL A 81 15.14 -4.25 -7.72
CA VAL A 81 14.13 -5.15 -7.14
C VAL A 81 14.50 -6.57 -7.53
N GLY A 82 14.98 -7.35 -6.55
CA GLY A 82 15.59 -8.65 -6.81
C GLY A 82 16.85 -8.51 -7.66
N SER A 83 16.93 -9.27 -8.76
CA SER A 83 18.02 -9.19 -9.74
C SER A 83 17.79 -8.12 -10.82
N ALA A 84 16.57 -7.59 -10.95
CA ALA A 84 16.23 -6.62 -11.99
C ALA A 84 16.53 -5.18 -11.55
N THR A 85 16.93 -4.36 -12.53
CA THR A 85 17.12 -2.92 -12.36
C THR A 85 16.08 -2.17 -13.19
N TYR A 86 15.50 -1.13 -12.61
CA TYR A 86 14.52 -0.25 -13.22
C TYR A 86 15.06 1.18 -13.18
N ASN A 87 14.73 1.99 -14.17
CA ASN A 87 15.10 3.41 -14.19
C ASN A 87 13.94 4.26 -14.77
N GLY A 88 12.73 3.97 -14.30
CA GLY A 88 11.50 4.62 -14.73
C GLY A 88 11.09 5.77 -13.81
N VAL A 89 9.87 6.28 -14.07
CA VAL A 89 9.18 7.25 -13.23
C VAL A 89 7.84 6.64 -12.80
N MET A 90 7.63 6.54 -11.50
CA MET A 90 6.32 6.28 -10.90
C MET A 90 5.77 7.61 -10.38
N PRO A 91 4.60 8.07 -10.87
CA PRO A 91 4.00 9.30 -10.37
C PRO A 91 3.58 9.14 -8.91
N GLY A 92 3.58 10.23 -8.16
CA GLY A 92 2.98 10.29 -6.82
C GLY A 92 1.47 10.51 -6.90
N PHE A 93 0.75 9.89 -5.98
CA PHE A 93 -0.71 9.93 -5.86
C PHE A 93 -1.16 10.76 -4.65
N SER A 94 -0.53 11.93 -4.45
CA SER A 94 -0.80 12.82 -3.31
C SER A 94 -2.24 13.34 -3.24
N GLN A 95 -3.01 13.28 -4.33
CA GLN A 95 -4.43 13.62 -4.37
C GLN A 95 -5.31 12.63 -3.59
N LEU A 96 -4.84 11.40 -3.37
CA LEU A 96 -5.55 10.43 -2.54
C LEU A 96 -5.50 10.86 -1.07
N SER A 97 -6.62 10.71 -0.38
CA SER A 97 -6.71 10.91 1.07
C SER A 97 -5.87 9.90 1.85
N ASP A 98 -5.61 10.19 3.13
CA ASP A 98 -4.85 9.28 3.99
C ASP A 98 -5.52 7.91 4.13
N ALA A 99 -6.85 7.87 4.15
CA ALA A 99 -7.63 6.65 4.20
C ALA A 99 -7.54 5.84 2.90
N GLU A 100 -7.60 6.50 1.75
CA GLU A 100 -7.47 5.85 0.44
C GLU A 100 -6.07 5.26 0.24
N VAL A 101 -5.01 5.99 0.61
CA VAL A 101 -3.63 5.48 0.55
C VAL A 101 -3.45 4.27 1.48
N ALA A 102 -3.99 4.32 2.70
CA ALA A 102 -3.95 3.20 3.62
C ALA A 102 -4.71 1.98 3.05
N ALA A 103 -5.92 2.17 2.52
CA ALA A 103 -6.71 1.11 1.90
C ALA A 103 -6.00 0.49 0.70
N LEU A 104 -5.43 1.31 -0.19
CA LEU A 104 -4.66 0.87 -1.36
C LEU A 104 -3.45 0.03 -0.95
N LEU A 105 -2.64 0.51 0.00
CA LEU A 105 -1.46 -0.24 0.47
C LEU A 105 -1.86 -1.54 1.15
N ASN A 106 -2.93 -1.55 1.95
CA ASN A 106 -3.42 -2.77 2.58
C ASN A 106 -3.93 -3.79 1.55
N TYR A 107 -4.56 -3.35 0.47
CA TYR A 107 -4.92 -4.23 -0.64
C TYR A 107 -3.67 -4.84 -1.28
N VAL A 108 -2.65 -4.04 -1.61
CA VAL A 108 -1.39 -4.55 -2.18
C VAL A 108 -0.70 -5.54 -1.23
N LEU A 109 -0.61 -5.22 0.07
CA LEU A 109 0.03 -6.05 1.09
C LEU A 109 -0.74 -7.33 1.46
N SER A 110 -2.00 -7.43 1.07
CA SER A 110 -2.82 -8.65 1.19
C SER A 110 -3.00 -9.40 -0.13
N SER A 111 -2.47 -8.86 -1.23
CA SER A 111 -2.62 -9.39 -2.59
C SER A 111 -1.29 -9.92 -3.14
N PHE A 112 -1.33 -10.54 -4.33
CA PHE A 112 -0.14 -10.93 -5.11
C PHE A 112 0.83 -11.89 -4.40
N GLY A 113 0.34 -12.60 -3.38
CA GLY A 113 1.13 -13.52 -2.55
C GLY A 113 1.83 -12.84 -1.36
N ASN A 114 1.58 -11.56 -1.11
CA ASN A 114 1.95 -10.88 0.12
C ASN A 114 1.09 -11.37 1.29
N LYS A 115 1.68 -11.53 2.48
CA LYS A 115 0.93 -11.81 3.71
C LYS A 115 0.81 -10.52 4.51
N ASN A 116 -0.40 -10.00 4.68
CA ASN A 116 -0.64 -8.74 5.38
C ASN A 116 -0.04 -8.79 6.81
N PRO A 117 1.07 -8.08 7.09
CA PRO A 117 1.77 -8.25 8.36
C PRO A 117 1.06 -7.47 9.48
N LYS A 118 0.82 -6.18 9.24
CA LYS A 118 0.05 -5.27 10.08
C LYS A 118 -0.56 -4.22 9.14
N PRO A 119 -1.86 -3.91 9.24
CA PRO A 119 -2.47 -2.88 8.41
C PRO A 119 -1.77 -1.53 8.54
N ILE A 120 -1.52 -0.85 7.42
CA ILE A 120 -1.16 0.57 7.37
C ILE A 120 -2.39 1.38 7.78
N THR A 121 -2.22 2.36 8.68
CA THR A 121 -3.33 3.19 9.15
C THR A 121 -3.32 4.58 8.50
N PRO A 122 -4.46 5.28 8.41
CA PRO A 122 -4.50 6.66 7.92
C PRO A 122 -3.59 7.60 8.72
N GLU A 123 -3.40 7.36 10.03
CA GLU A 123 -2.52 8.16 10.88
C GLU A 123 -1.04 7.97 10.53
N GLU A 124 -0.63 6.74 10.17
CA GLU A 124 0.71 6.47 9.63
C GLU A 124 0.90 7.26 8.33
N VAL A 125 -0.10 7.23 7.43
CA VAL A 125 -0.04 7.98 6.16
C VAL A 125 0.06 9.48 6.41
N LYS A 126 -0.78 10.03 7.28
CA LYS A 126 -0.77 11.46 7.64
C LYS A 126 0.59 11.91 8.16
N LYS A 127 1.21 11.12 9.03
CA LYS A 127 2.55 11.40 9.59
C LYS A 127 3.62 11.44 8.51
N VAL A 128 3.56 10.53 7.54
CA VAL A 128 4.51 10.50 6.40
C VAL A 128 4.24 11.65 5.44
N ARG A 129 2.96 11.94 5.14
CA ARG A 129 2.54 13.04 4.26
C ARG A 129 3.05 14.40 4.73
N ALA A 130 3.07 14.63 6.05
CA ALA A 130 3.60 15.85 6.65
C ALA A 130 5.12 16.07 6.43
N LYS A 131 5.83 15.10 5.82
CA LYS A 131 7.26 15.18 5.52
C LYS A 131 7.51 14.89 4.03
N PRO A 132 7.23 15.85 3.13
CA PRO A 132 7.43 15.68 1.70
C PRO A 132 8.89 15.34 1.36
N VAL A 133 9.08 14.48 0.38
CA VAL A 133 10.39 14.07 -0.14
C VAL A 133 10.35 14.05 -1.67
N LYS A 134 11.50 14.24 -2.32
CA LYS A 134 11.56 14.19 -3.78
C LYS A 134 11.51 12.73 -4.26
N PRO A 135 10.93 12.43 -5.44
CA PRO A 135 10.84 11.05 -5.97
C PRO A 135 12.20 10.33 -6.06
N GLN A 136 13.29 11.07 -6.28
CA GLN A 136 14.64 10.51 -6.34
C GLN A 136 15.18 10.09 -4.97
N ASP A 137 14.78 10.80 -3.91
CA ASP A 137 15.15 10.45 -2.53
C ASP A 137 14.35 9.24 -2.05
N VAL A 138 13.12 9.06 -2.55
CA VAL A 138 12.34 7.84 -2.32
C VAL A 138 13.04 6.63 -2.92
N ALA A 139 13.48 6.69 -4.19
CA ALA A 139 14.17 5.59 -4.85
C ALA A 139 15.43 5.12 -4.10
N LYS A 140 16.25 6.08 -3.65
CA LYS A 140 17.47 5.80 -2.85
C LYS A 140 17.18 5.25 -1.46
N GLY A 141 16.00 5.55 -0.91
CA GLY A 141 15.59 5.16 0.44
C GLY A 141 14.96 3.78 0.55
N ARG A 142 15.00 2.95 -0.49
CA ARG A 142 14.48 1.57 -0.44
C ARG A 142 15.32 0.73 0.54
N PRO A 143 14.73 0.18 1.61
CA PRO A 143 15.44 -0.65 2.58
C PRO A 143 15.73 -2.06 2.05
#